data_AF-A0A154BQA3-F1
#
_entry.id   AF-A0A154BQA3-F1
#
_cell.length_a   1.000
_cell.length_b   1.000
_cell.length_c   1.000
_cell.angle_alpha   90.00
_cell.angle_beta   90.00
_cell.angle_gamma   90.00
#
_symmetry.space_group_name_H-M   'P 1'
#
loop_
_entity.id
_entity.type
_entity.pdbx_description
1 polymer ?
#
loop_
_entity_poly.entity_id
_entity_poly.type
_entity_poly.pdbx_seq_one_letter_code
_entity_poly.pdbx_strand_id
1 'polypeptide(L)'
;MFRGSLIKRIYSALSLILLLPFLGFGIYSAHREKEYNLLVKADEMSRIANVDWILLSLMIWFVLMLIIAYFFQRVNLSIAHLACQISQIDDDQKSLADLPQFIPVLDAIRNKYWGEVQRLKRLKDACPVAAVVVDKHGMITAHNDMYATIIERHVGKCQKLIGMSLRQLMNSVGIPEEELIFPRVLQGESNVESHQKLVGAEWITRGRPLIDEDTGEILGAVISVTDITERENFRREMGRQERLNVVGEMAASVAHEIRNPMTVVRGNLQLMALKSDDKNRYSLMIDELDRANDIIEDFLSLARNRPVPKSLCDINQIISRLQPLLYSETVARGGVLELDLEENLPDLLLSEKEIKQLILHLFRNANDAIEDDGRLILRTQRVGSFIELQVQDNGCGISEDCLNKLTEPFYTTKSNGTGLGLAICRSIVEQHNAALSIDSLEGVGTTVTIRFHSSNRISLVNLAECPSKAC
;
A
#
# COMPACT_ATOMS: atom_id res chain seq x y z
N MET A 1 6.03 41.95 -24.40
CA MET A 1 6.34 42.85 -23.27
C MET A 1 7.51 42.36 -22.39
N PHE A 2 7.75 41.05 -22.24
CA PHE A 2 8.80 40.49 -21.36
C PHE A 2 10.26 40.80 -21.74
N ARG A 3 10.60 40.93 -23.03
CA ARG A 3 11.97 41.26 -23.47
C ARG A 3 12.49 42.60 -22.92
N GLY A 4 11.61 43.55 -22.62
CA GLY A 4 12.01 44.87 -22.11
C GLY A 4 12.43 44.88 -20.64
N SER A 5 11.89 43.98 -19.80
CA SER A 5 12.14 44.00 -18.35
C SER A 5 13.44 43.30 -17.97
N LEU A 6 13.78 42.20 -18.65
CA LEU A 6 15.03 41.46 -18.44
C LEU A 6 16.24 42.30 -18.91
N ILE A 7 16.12 42.95 -20.06
CA ILE A 7 17.15 43.85 -20.61
C ILE A 7 17.36 45.03 -19.65
N LYS A 8 16.30 45.67 -19.15
CA LYS A 8 16.43 46.75 -18.15
C LYS A 8 17.12 46.28 -16.87
N ARG A 9 16.82 45.08 -16.36
CA ARG A 9 17.46 44.51 -15.16
C ARG A 9 18.95 44.22 -15.37
N ILE A 10 19.31 43.71 -16.55
CA ILE A 10 20.71 43.48 -16.94
C ILE A 10 21.46 44.81 -17.04
N TYR A 11 20.87 45.84 -17.66
CA TYR A 11 21.47 47.18 -17.73
C TYR A 11 21.65 47.82 -16.35
N SER A 12 20.67 47.70 -15.45
CA SER A 12 20.81 48.22 -14.09
C SER A 12 21.89 47.48 -13.29
N ALA A 13 21.99 46.16 -13.43
CA ALA A 13 23.02 45.36 -12.77
C ALA A 13 24.42 45.70 -13.30
N LEU A 14 24.56 45.90 -14.62
CA LEU A 14 25.81 46.37 -15.23
C LEU A 14 26.21 47.76 -14.75
N SER A 15 25.25 48.70 -14.65
CA SER A 15 25.55 50.05 -14.12
C SER A 15 26.03 50.02 -12.67
N LEU A 16 25.50 49.09 -11.85
CA LEU A 16 25.92 48.92 -10.47
C LEU A 16 27.34 48.33 -10.37
N ILE A 17 27.65 47.35 -11.23
CA ILE A 17 28.99 46.74 -11.32
C ILE A 17 30.03 47.75 -11.81
N LEU A 18 29.65 48.67 -12.70
CA LEU A 18 30.51 49.76 -13.16
C LEU A 18 30.76 50.85 -12.09
N LEU A 19 29.91 50.96 -11.06
CA LEU A 19 30.03 51.92 -9.95
C LEU A 19 30.84 51.40 -8.75
N LEU A 20 30.93 50.07 -8.58
CA LEU A 20 31.71 49.42 -7.51
C LEU A 20 33.20 49.86 -7.42
N PRO A 21 33.92 50.08 -8.55
CA PRO A 21 35.31 50.57 -8.51
C PRO A 21 35.45 52.00 -7.96
N PHE A 22 34.45 52.88 -8.17
CA PHE A 22 34.47 54.25 -7.62
C PHE A 22 34.32 54.25 -6.09
N LEU A 23 33.48 53.36 -5.56
CA LEU A 23 33.35 53.12 -4.13
C LEU A 23 34.64 52.53 -3.54
N GLY A 24 35.25 51.55 -4.22
CA GLY A 24 36.53 50.98 -3.82
C GLY A 24 37.68 52.01 -3.81
N PHE A 25 37.73 52.89 -4.80
CA PHE A 25 38.74 53.94 -4.89
C PHE A 25 38.55 55.03 -3.83
N GLY A 26 37.31 55.46 -3.55
CA GLY A 26 37.01 56.41 -2.48
C GLY A 26 37.37 55.87 -1.09
N ILE A 27 37.18 54.57 -0.86
CA ILE A 27 37.59 53.91 0.39
C ILE A 27 39.12 53.79 0.45
N TYR A 28 39.78 53.41 -0.64
CA TYR A 28 41.24 53.29 -0.71
C TYR A 28 41.94 54.66 -0.52
N SER A 29 41.45 55.73 -1.16
CA SER A 29 42.01 57.07 -1.01
C SER A 29 41.83 57.61 0.41
N ALA A 30 40.66 57.43 1.00
CA ALA A 30 40.38 57.85 2.38
C ALA A 30 41.20 57.04 3.41
N HIS A 31 41.48 55.77 3.13
CA HIS A 31 42.28 54.94 4.04
C HIS A 31 43.77 55.31 3.99
N ARG A 32 44.30 55.61 2.79
CA ARG A 32 45.71 56.01 2.59
C ARG A 32 46.01 57.41 3.13
N GLU A 33 45.04 58.32 3.07
CA GLU A 33 45.13 59.66 3.68
C GLU A 33 45.24 59.60 5.21
N LYS A 34 44.62 58.60 5.85
CA LYS A 34 44.77 58.33 7.29
C LYS A 34 46.14 57.75 7.67
N GLU A 35 46.72 56.88 6.86
CA GLU A 35 48.06 56.32 7.12
C GLU A 35 49.18 57.36 6.91
N TYR A 36 49.04 58.26 5.92
CA TYR A 36 50.06 59.28 5.64
C TYR A 36 50.10 60.42 6.68
N ASN A 37 48.95 60.80 7.26
CA ASN A 37 48.92 61.82 8.32
C ASN A 37 49.60 61.37 9.63
N LEU A 38 49.94 60.09 9.76
CA LEU A 38 50.63 59.52 10.93
C LEU A 38 52.16 59.43 10.77
N LEU A 39 52.72 59.60 9.57
CA LEU A 39 54.15 59.40 9.30
C LEU A 39 54.73 60.54 8.45
N VAL A 40 55.30 61.55 9.11
CA VAL A 40 56.27 62.54 8.57
C VAL A 40 55.72 63.97 8.35
N LYS A 41 56.02 64.82 9.34
CA LYS A 41 56.44 66.21 9.14
C LYS A 41 57.81 66.19 8.44
N ALA A 42 57.86 66.31 7.12
CA ALA A 42 58.99 66.82 6.32
C ALA A 42 58.74 66.59 4.82
N ASP A 43 58.94 67.68 4.06
CA ASP A 43 59.26 67.76 2.64
C ASP A 43 58.12 67.91 1.60
N GLU A 44 58.12 69.06 0.93
CA GLU A 44 57.23 69.41 -0.20
C GLU A 44 57.42 68.47 -1.40
N MET A 45 58.59 67.83 -1.54
CA MET A 45 58.85 66.85 -2.61
C MET A 45 57.97 65.58 -2.52
N SER A 46 57.56 65.15 -1.32
CA SER A 46 56.74 63.92 -1.18
C SER A 46 55.28 64.13 -1.62
N ARG A 47 54.76 65.36 -1.52
CA ARG A 47 53.40 65.71 -1.97
C ARG A 47 53.29 65.67 -3.49
N ILE A 48 54.32 66.13 -4.20
CA ILE A 48 54.34 66.13 -5.68
C ILE A 48 54.41 64.69 -6.21
N ALA A 49 55.28 63.84 -5.64
CA ALA A 49 55.40 62.44 -6.03
C ALA A 49 54.11 61.62 -5.80
N ASN A 50 53.33 61.94 -4.76
CA ASN A 50 52.05 61.29 -4.50
C ASN A 50 50.95 61.69 -5.51
N VAL A 51 50.96 62.94 -5.96
CA VAL A 51 50.01 63.43 -6.98
C VAL A 51 50.28 62.74 -8.33
N ASP A 52 51.54 62.57 -8.70
CA ASP A 52 51.93 61.88 -9.95
C ASP A 52 51.52 60.39 -9.97
N TRP A 53 51.68 59.69 -8.85
CA TRP A 53 51.24 58.28 -8.73
C TRP A 53 49.71 58.12 -8.78
N ILE A 54 48.96 59.06 -8.19
CA ILE A 54 47.49 59.07 -8.26
C ILE A 54 47.06 59.30 -9.71
N LEU A 55 47.62 60.30 -10.38
CA LEU A 55 47.32 60.60 -11.79
C LEU A 55 47.65 59.42 -12.72
N LEU A 56 48.81 58.77 -12.53
CA LEU A 56 49.20 57.59 -13.31
C LEU A 56 48.23 56.42 -13.10
N SER A 57 47.82 56.17 -11.84
CA SER A 57 46.88 55.09 -11.52
C SER A 57 45.49 55.32 -12.13
N LEU A 58 45.00 56.57 -12.11
CA LEU A 58 43.74 56.97 -12.73
C LEU A 58 43.80 56.82 -14.26
N MET A 59 44.94 57.16 -14.87
CA MET A 59 45.15 57.01 -16.31
C MET A 59 45.13 55.54 -16.74
N ILE A 60 45.79 54.64 -16.00
CA ILE A 60 45.79 53.20 -16.27
C ILE A 60 44.36 52.64 -16.15
N TRP A 61 43.63 53.02 -15.11
CA TRP A 61 42.24 52.59 -14.92
C TRP A 61 41.31 53.07 -16.02
N PHE A 62 41.47 54.33 -16.45
CA PHE A 62 40.68 54.89 -17.55
C PHE A 62 40.93 54.12 -18.86
N VAL A 63 42.18 53.80 -19.17
CA VAL A 63 42.54 53.00 -20.35
C VAL A 63 41.97 51.59 -20.25
N LEU A 64 42.07 50.92 -19.09
CA LEU A 64 41.50 49.60 -18.88
C LEU A 64 39.97 49.60 -19.05
N MET A 65 39.29 50.64 -18.54
CA MET A 65 37.85 50.79 -18.69
C MET A 65 37.45 51.00 -20.15
N LEU A 66 38.20 51.80 -20.91
CA LEU A 66 37.99 51.97 -22.35
C LEU A 66 38.17 50.66 -23.12
N ILE A 67 39.17 49.84 -22.77
CA ILE A 67 39.41 48.52 -23.39
C ILE A 67 38.23 47.58 -23.10
N ILE A 68 37.75 47.53 -21.85
CA ILE A 68 36.60 46.69 -21.46
C ILE A 68 35.33 47.17 -22.16
N ALA A 69 35.08 48.48 -22.17
CA ALA A 69 33.92 49.07 -22.85
C ALA A 69 33.96 48.80 -24.37
N TYR A 70 35.12 48.93 -25.00
CA TYR A 70 35.33 48.59 -26.41
C TYR A 70 35.08 47.11 -26.68
N PHE A 71 35.59 46.21 -25.83
CA PHE A 71 35.35 44.77 -25.94
C PHE A 71 33.85 44.44 -25.84
N PHE A 72 33.16 44.99 -24.84
CA PHE A 72 31.71 44.79 -24.66
C PHE A 72 30.90 45.35 -25.83
N GLN A 73 31.24 46.54 -26.33
CA GLN A 73 30.57 47.13 -27.48
C GLN A 73 30.77 46.25 -28.73
N ARG A 74 31.98 45.73 -28.95
CA ARG A 74 32.28 44.84 -30.07
C ARG A 74 31.55 43.50 -29.98
N VAL A 75 31.45 42.92 -28.78
CA VAL A 75 30.69 41.69 -28.53
C VAL A 75 29.19 41.93 -28.76
N ASN A 76 28.62 43.02 -28.24
CA ASN A 76 27.22 43.37 -28.46
C ASN A 76 26.89 43.61 -29.94
N LEU A 77 27.77 44.30 -30.68
CA LEU A 77 27.60 44.52 -32.11
C LEU A 77 27.61 43.19 -32.88
N SER A 78 28.52 42.28 -32.48
CA SER A 78 28.63 40.95 -33.09
C SER A 78 27.40 40.09 -32.82
N ILE A 79 26.88 40.13 -31.57
CA ILE A 79 25.64 39.43 -31.19
C ILE A 79 24.43 40.02 -31.93
N ALA A 80 24.35 41.35 -32.09
CA ALA A 80 23.26 42.00 -32.82
C ALA A 80 23.29 41.65 -34.31
N HIS A 81 24.49 41.59 -34.91
CA HIS A 81 24.65 41.17 -36.30
C HIS A 81 24.28 39.69 -36.49
N LEU A 82 24.67 38.82 -35.55
CA LEU A 82 24.29 37.40 -35.52
C LEU A 82 22.79 37.19 -35.33
N ALA A 83 22.15 37.96 -34.44
CA ALA A 83 20.71 37.91 -34.22
C ALA A 83 19.93 38.35 -35.48
N CYS A 84 20.44 39.36 -36.18
CA CYS A 84 19.89 39.81 -37.47
C CYS A 84 20.02 38.72 -38.53
N GLN A 85 21.20 38.08 -38.64
CA GLN A 85 21.45 36.99 -39.59
C GLN A 85 20.60 35.75 -39.30
N ILE A 86 20.42 35.37 -38.03
CA ILE A 86 19.56 34.25 -37.63
C ILE A 86 18.08 34.57 -37.89
N SER A 87 17.66 35.82 -37.73
CA SER A 87 16.27 36.23 -37.99
C SER A 87 15.89 36.29 -39.48
N GLN A 88 16.88 36.22 -40.37
CA GLN A 88 16.69 36.27 -41.83
C GLN A 88 16.81 34.88 -42.49
N ILE A 89 17.15 33.83 -41.74
CA ILE A 89 17.28 32.47 -42.28
C ILE A 89 15.95 31.74 -42.05
N ASP A 90 15.04 31.91 -43.01
CA ASP A 90 14.00 30.92 -43.30
C ASP A 90 14.68 29.68 -43.92
N ASP A 91 14.35 28.52 -43.35
CA ASP A 91 14.49 27.15 -43.86
C ASP A 91 15.58 26.88 -44.93
N ASP A 92 16.75 26.40 -44.49
CA ASP A 92 17.43 25.23 -45.09
C ASP A 92 18.82 25.00 -44.45
N GLN A 93 19.14 23.74 -44.21
CA GLN A 93 20.31 23.16 -43.52
C GLN A 93 21.72 23.54 -44.03
N LYS A 94 21.91 24.61 -44.82
CA LYS A 94 23.19 24.90 -45.50
C LYS A 94 24.09 25.98 -44.90
N SER A 95 23.69 26.71 -43.86
CA SER A 95 24.53 27.80 -43.29
C SER A 95 25.41 27.42 -42.09
N LEU A 96 25.32 26.18 -41.58
CA LEU A 96 26.21 25.72 -40.50
C LEU A 96 27.63 25.32 -40.97
N ALA A 97 27.83 25.15 -42.29
CA ALA A 97 29.12 24.75 -42.85
C ALA A 97 30.16 25.89 -42.83
N ASP A 98 29.73 27.15 -42.79
CA ASP A 98 30.61 28.33 -42.91
C ASP A 98 31.13 28.87 -41.57
N LEU A 99 30.76 28.26 -40.44
CA LEU A 99 31.13 28.68 -39.09
C LEU A 99 31.67 27.52 -38.22
N PRO A 100 32.77 26.85 -38.64
CA PRO A 100 33.30 25.65 -37.98
C PRO A 100 33.69 25.86 -36.50
N GLN A 101 34.01 27.10 -36.12
CA GLN A 101 34.34 27.48 -34.75
C GLN A 101 33.18 27.34 -33.74
N PHE A 102 31.92 27.32 -34.21
CA PHE A 102 30.75 27.20 -33.34
C PHE A 102 30.16 25.78 -33.27
N ILE A 103 30.61 24.86 -34.12
CA ILE A 103 30.20 23.44 -34.08
C ILE A 103 30.41 22.84 -32.68
N PRO A 104 31.57 23.04 -32.00
CA PRO A 104 31.79 22.48 -30.66
C PRO A 104 30.81 23.03 -29.61
N VAL A 105 30.41 24.30 -29.74
CA VAL A 105 29.49 24.96 -28.79
C VAL A 105 28.06 24.48 -29.00
N LEU A 106 27.61 24.39 -30.26
CA LEU A 106 26.30 23.85 -30.59
C LEU A 106 26.19 22.37 -30.22
N ASP A 107 27.25 21.59 -30.41
CA ASP A 107 27.32 20.20 -29.96
C ASP A 107 27.28 20.08 -28.45
N ALA A 108 28.01 20.92 -27.72
CA ALA A 108 27.96 20.93 -26.26
C ALA A 108 26.55 21.27 -25.74
N ILE A 109 25.90 22.26 -26.34
CA ILE A 109 24.53 22.67 -26.00
C ILE A 109 23.54 21.54 -26.32
N ARG A 110 23.59 21.02 -27.55
CA ARG A 110 22.76 19.91 -28.02
C ARG A 110 22.91 18.70 -27.12
N ASN A 111 24.13 18.28 -26.82
CA ASN A 111 24.40 17.13 -25.96
C ASN A 111 23.89 17.35 -24.53
N LYS A 112 24.02 18.57 -24.00
CA LYS A 112 23.47 18.92 -22.68
C LYS A 112 21.93 18.84 -22.68
N TYR A 113 21.26 19.43 -23.67
CA TYR A 113 19.80 19.37 -23.79
C TYR A 113 19.30 17.94 -24.00
N TRP A 114 19.93 17.17 -24.89
CA TRP A 114 19.59 15.77 -25.11
C TRP A 114 19.81 14.92 -23.87
N GLY A 115 20.87 15.18 -23.11
CA GLY A 115 21.13 14.56 -21.81
C GLY A 115 19.98 14.80 -20.82
N GLU A 116 19.50 16.03 -20.70
CA GLU A 116 18.38 16.37 -19.82
C GLU A 116 17.05 15.77 -20.29
N VAL A 117 16.75 15.81 -21.59
CA VAL A 117 15.53 15.17 -22.14
C VAL A 117 15.53 13.67 -21.89
N GLN A 118 16.67 12.99 -22.11
CA GLN A 118 16.78 11.57 -21.80
C GLN A 118 16.66 11.29 -20.30
N ARG A 119 17.23 12.14 -19.44
CA ARG A 119 17.12 12.01 -17.99
C ARG A 119 15.66 12.11 -17.55
N LEU A 120 14.91 13.10 -18.03
CA LEU A 120 13.49 13.26 -17.72
C LEU A 120 12.65 12.07 -18.20
N LYS A 121 12.94 11.55 -19.40
CA LYS A 121 12.27 10.35 -19.91
C LYS A 121 12.48 9.15 -18.99
N ARG A 122 13.74 8.88 -18.60
CA ARG A 122 14.08 7.78 -17.67
C ARG A 122 13.41 7.94 -16.31
N LEU A 123 13.35 9.16 -15.77
CA LEU A 123 12.67 9.44 -14.49
C LEU A 123 11.16 9.17 -14.58
N LYS A 124 10.53 9.60 -15.68
CA LYS A 124 9.11 9.36 -15.93
C LYS A 124 8.80 7.86 -16.06
N ASP A 125 9.65 7.12 -16.78
CA ASP A 125 9.48 5.68 -17.01
C ASP A 125 9.80 4.82 -15.77
N ALA A 126 10.72 5.27 -14.90
CA ALA A 126 11.02 4.63 -13.62
C ALA A 126 9.99 4.92 -12.51
N CYS A 127 9.01 5.80 -12.76
CA CYS A 127 8.00 6.15 -11.76
C CYS A 127 7.09 4.94 -11.46
N PRO A 128 6.93 4.54 -10.19
CA PRO A 128 6.11 3.38 -9.81
C PRO A 128 4.59 3.66 -9.90
N VAL A 129 4.20 4.79 -10.46
CA VAL A 129 2.80 5.21 -10.64
C VAL A 129 2.53 5.32 -12.14
N ALA A 130 1.46 4.70 -12.62
CA ALA A 130 1.06 4.85 -14.01
C ALA A 130 0.61 6.28 -14.27
N ALA A 131 1.19 6.91 -15.29
CA ALA A 131 0.89 8.30 -15.63
C ALA A 131 0.66 8.47 -17.13
N VAL A 132 -0.35 9.27 -17.45
CA VAL A 132 -0.68 9.70 -18.82
C VAL A 132 -0.88 11.20 -18.83
N VAL A 133 -0.47 11.82 -19.93
CA VAL A 133 -0.59 13.25 -20.18
C VAL A 133 -1.45 13.44 -21.41
N VAL A 134 -2.41 14.34 -21.33
CA VAL A 134 -3.26 14.74 -22.44
C VAL A 134 -3.13 16.23 -22.74
N ASP A 135 -3.36 16.62 -23.98
CA ASP A 135 -3.50 18.03 -24.38
C ASP A 135 -4.89 18.59 -24.00
N LYS A 136 -5.12 19.86 -24.33
CA LYS A 136 -6.41 20.56 -24.14
C LYS A 136 -7.61 19.92 -24.85
N HIS A 137 -7.39 19.04 -25.83
CA HIS A 137 -8.42 18.30 -26.55
C HIS A 137 -8.61 16.87 -26.02
N GLY A 138 -7.85 16.47 -25.00
CA GLY A 138 -7.90 15.12 -24.43
C GLY A 138 -7.13 14.07 -25.24
N MET A 139 -6.22 14.48 -26.13
CA MET A 139 -5.36 13.57 -26.88
C MET A 139 -4.11 13.24 -26.07
N ILE A 140 -3.74 11.96 -26.03
CA ILE A 140 -2.56 11.50 -25.28
C ILE A 140 -1.28 12.04 -25.92
N THR A 141 -0.52 12.85 -25.19
CA THR A 141 0.75 13.42 -25.63
C THR A 141 1.96 12.70 -25.03
N ALA A 142 1.80 12.14 -23.82
CA ALA A 142 2.82 11.33 -23.18
C ALA A 142 2.19 10.30 -22.24
N HIS A 143 2.92 9.21 -21.98
CA HIS A 143 2.60 8.24 -20.94
C HIS A 143 3.90 7.60 -20.46
N ASN A 144 3.93 6.98 -19.29
CA ASN A 144 5.06 6.15 -18.88
C ASN A 144 4.85 4.67 -19.22
N ASP A 145 5.89 3.87 -19.03
CA ASP A 145 5.87 2.42 -19.31
C ASP A 145 4.85 1.69 -18.43
N MET A 146 4.70 2.12 -17.18
CA MET A 146 3.70 1.55 -16.26
C MET A 146 2.27 1.73 -16.80
N TYR A 147 1.92 2.92 -17.29
CA TYR A 147 0.62 3.16 -17.91
C TYR A 147 0.40 2.31 -19.15
N ALA A 148 1.40 2.20 -20.03
CA ALA A 148 1.31 1.36 -21.22
C ALA A 148 1.06 -0.11 -20.85
N THR A 149 1.78 -0.64 -19.86
CA THR A 149 1.65 -2.02 -19.38
C THR A 149 0.24 -2.30 -18.85
N ILE A 150 -0.35 -1.36 -18.09
CA ILE A 150 -1.72 -1.50 -17.57
C ILE A 150 -2.73 -1.54 -18.73
N ILE A 151 -2.61 -0.64 -19.70
CA ILE A 151 -3.51 -0.61 -20.86
C ILE A 151 -3.35 -1.87 -21.71
N GLU A 152 -2.13 -2.34 -21.96
CA GLU A 152 -1.89 -3.56 -22.73
C GLU A 152 -2.51 -4.80 -22.09
N ARG A 153 -2.51 -4.87 -20.76
CA ARG A 153 -3.13 -5.98 -20.01
C ARG A 153 -4.65 -6.02 -20.18
N HIS A 154 -5.31 -4.88 -20.36
CA HIS A 154 -6.78 -4.79 -20.41
C HIS A 154 -7.35 -4.67 -21.82
N VAL A 155 -6.63 -4.02 -22.74
CA VAL A 155 -7.09 -3.73 -24.12
C VAL A 155 -6.32 -4.55 -25.17
N GLY A 156 -5.21 -5.21 -24.79
CA GLY A 156 -4.29 -5.87 -25.70
C GLY A 156 -3.21 -4.93 -26.24
N LYS A 157 -2.28 -5.46 -27.07
CA LYS A 157 -1.16 -4.68 -27.62
C LYS A 157 -1.64 -3.49 -28.46
N CYS A 158 -1.52 -2.29 -27.92
CA CYS A 158 -1.72 -1.04 -28.65
C CYS A 158 -0.39 -0.61 -29.29
N GLN A 159 -0.31 -0.61 -30.63
CA GLN A 159 0.93 -0.25 -31.34
C GLN A 159 1.39 1.20 -31.10
N LYS A 160 0.49 2.12 -30.70
CA LYS A 160 0.85 3.52 -30.41
C LYS A 160 -0.24 4.26 -29.62
N LEU A 161 0.01 4.54 -28.33
CA LEU A 161 -0.92 5.30 -27.48
C LEU A 161 -0.90 6.81 -27.74
N ILE A 162 0.24 7.36 -28.14
CA ILE A 162 0.40 8.80 -28.40
C ILE A 162 -0.46 9.20 -29.61
N GLY A 163 -1.26 10.26 -29.44
CA GLY A 163 -2.19 10.79 -30.42
C GLY A 163 -3.59 10.20 -30.36
N MET A 164 -3.83 9.18 -29.53
CA MET A 164 -5.17 8.63 -29.31
C MET A 164 -5.99 9.53 -28.38
N SER A 165 -7.31 9.55 -28.58
CA SER A 165 -8.22 10.19 -27.64
C SER A 165 -8.32 9.36 -26.36
N LEU A 166 -7.96 9.96 -25.22
CA LEU A 166 -8.07 9.28 -23.93
C LEU A 166 -9.52 8.87 -23.64
N ARG A 167 -10.49 9.68 -24.05
CA ARG A 167 -11.92 9.37 -23.92
C ARG A 167 -12.30 8.07 -24.63
N GLN A 168 -11.92 7.94 -25.89
CA GLN A 168 -12.22 6.75 -26.68
C GLN A 168 -11.52 5.51 -26.10
N LEU A 169 -10.28 5.67 -25.65
CA LEU A 169 -9.53 4.59 -25.01
C LEU A 169 -10.25 4.11 -23.73
N MET A 170 -10.62 5.01 -22.82
CA MET A 170 -11.29 4.63 -21.56
C MET A 170 -12.67 4.00 -21.79
N ASN A 171 -13.44 4.49 -22.77
CA ASN A 171 -14.69 3.86 -23.18
C ASN A 171 -14.47 2.42 -23.67
N SER A 172 -13.39 2.14 -24.39
CA SER A 172 -13.07 0.78 -24.85
C SER A 172 -12.71 -0.18 -23.71
N VAL A 173 -12.28 0.35 -22.56
CA VAL A 173 -12.01 -0.43 -21.34
C VAL A 173 -13.27 -0.56 -20.47
N GLY A 174 -14.39 0.04 -20.87
CA GLY A 174 -15.66 -0.02 -20.13
C GLY A 174 -15.80 1.01 -19.02
N ILE A 175 -14.95 2.05 -18.97
CA ILE A 175 -15.11 3.17 -18.04
C ILE A 175 -16.05 4.21 -18.66
N PRO A 176 -17.20 4.52 -18.05
CA PRO A 176 -18.16 5.47 -18.60
C PRO A 176 -17.64 6.92 -18.50
N GLU A 177 -18.16 7.80 -19.37
CA GLU A 177 -17.69 9.19 -19.46
C GLU A 177 -17.83 9.97 -18.14
N GLU A 178 -18.87 9.68 -17.36
CA GLU A 178 -19.17 10.31 -16.08
C GLU A 178 -18.09 10.04 -15.02
N GLU A 179 -17.37 8.93 -15.14
CA GLU A 179 -16.29 8.55 -14.23
C GLU A 179 -14.94 9.14 -14.64
N LEU A 180 -14.84 9.74 -15.83
CA LEU A 180 -13.60 10.34 -16.33
C LEU A 180 -13.33 11.66 -15.63
N ILE A 181 -12.18 11.73 -14.95
CA ILE A 181 -11.79 12.94 -14.22
C ILE A 181 -11.16 14.02 -15.11
N PHE A 182 -10.57 13.64 -16.24
CA PHE A 182 -9.78 14.57 -17.05
C PHE A 182 -10.57 15.75 -17.64
N PRO A 183 -11.86 15.64 -18.02
CA PRO A 183 -12.62 16.80 -18.51
C PRO A 183 -12.76 17.89 -17.44
N ARG A 184 -12.94 17.49 -16.17
CA ARG A 184 -12.99 18.41 -15.02
C ARG A 184 -11.64 19.05 -14.75
N VAL A 185 -10.57 18.25 -14.83
CA VAL A 185 -9.19 18.73 -14.67
C VAL A 185 -8.84 19.76 -15.76
N LEU A 186 -9.27 19.54 -17.01
CA LEU A 186 -9.09 20.50 -18.11
C LEU A 186 -9.91 21.79 -17.94
N GLN A 187 -10.92 21.81 -17.07
CA GLN A 187 -11.65 23.02 -16.67
C GLN A 187 -10.97 23.79 -15.52
N GLY A 188 -9.82 23.31 -15.05
CA GLY A 188 -9.02 23.95 -14.00
C GLY A 188 -9.25 23.40 -12.61
N GLU A 189 -10.05 22.35 -12.43
CA GLU A 189 -10.19 21.69 -11.13
C GLU A 189 -8.88 21.01 -10.71
N SER A 190 -8.37 21.39 -9.54
CA SER A 190 -7.22 20.76 -8.91
C SER A 190 -7.66 19.76 -7.83
N ASN A 191 -6.94 18.63 -7.71
CA ASN A 191 -7.22 17.53 -6.75
C ASN A 191 -8.49 16.72 -7.05
N VAL A 192 -8.82 16.54 -8.33
CA VAL A 192 -9.89 15.61 -8.71
C VAL A 192 -9.39 14.18 -8.49
N GLU A 193 -10.16 13.40 -7.73
CA GLU A 193 -9.94 11.99 -7.47
C GLU A 193 -11.19 11.20 -7.85
N SER A 194 -11.01 10.01 -8.42
CA SER A 194 -12.09 9.05 -8.65
C SER A 194 -11.63 7.65 -8.27
N HIS A 195 -12.51 6.94 -7.57
CA HIS A 195 -12.38 5.53 -7.21
C HIS A 195 -13.18 4.70 -8.18
N GLN A 196 -12.52 3.77 -8.87
CA GLN A 196 -13.13 2.93 -9.89
C GLN A 196 -12.85 1.46 -9.62
N LYS A 197 -13.85 0.61 -9.85
CA LYS A 197 -13.70 -0.86 -9.84
C LYS A 197 -13.68 -1.36 -11.26
N LEU A 198 -12.56 -1.93 -11.67
CA LEU A 198 -12.36 -2.41 -13.03
C LEU A 198 -11.75 -3.81 -12.99
N VAL A 199 -12.46 -4.79 -13.56
CA VAL A 199 -12.00 -6.19 -13.72
C VAL A 199 -11.47 -6.78 -12.40
N GLY A 200 -12.22 -6.61 -11.31
CA GLY A 200 -11.87 -7.15 -9.99
C GLY A 200 -10.74 -6.43 -9.24
N ALA A 201 -10.17 -5.37 -9.83
CA ALA A 201 -9.21 -4.49 -9.18
C ALA A 201 -9.83 -3.13 -8.82
N GLU A 202 -9.34 -2.54 -7.73
CA GLU A 202 -9.71 -1.22 -7.25
C GLU A 202 -8.62 -0.21 -7.63
N TRP A 203 -9.02 0.87 -8.32
CA TRP A 203 -8.11 1.87 -8.85
C TRP A 203 -8.45 3.26 -8.33
N ILE A 204 -7.41 4.03 -8.03
CA ILE A 204 -7.51 5.47 -7.81
C ILE A 204 -6.95 6.18 -9.03
N THR A 205 -7.76 7.07 -9.62
CA THR A 205 -7.30 8.03 -10.61
C THR A 205 -7.22 9.43 -10.00
N ARG A 206 -6.13 10.14 -10.26
CA ARG A 206 -5.90 11.52 -9.82
C ARG A 206 -5.45 12.37 -10.98
N GLY A 207 -5.92 13.61 -11.04
CA GLY A 207 -5.61 14.51 -12.15
C GLY A 207 -5.18 15.90 -11.69
N ARG A 208 -4.27 16.51 -12.45
CA ARG A 208 -3.89 17.92 -12.32
C ARG A 208 -3.76 18.60 -13.68
N PRO A 209 -4.19 19.87 -13.81
CA PRO A 209 -4.00 20.61 -15.05
C PRO A 209 -2.52 20.92 -15.25
N LEU A 210 -2.09 20.87 -16.51
CA LEU A 210 -0.84 21.47 -16.96
C LEU A 210 -1.12 22.92 -17.30
N ILE A 211 -0.47 23.84 -16.60
CA ILE A 211 -0.69 25.28 -16.75
C ILE A 211 0.61 25.90 -17.25
N ASP A 212 0.50 26.75 -18.25
CA ASP A 212 1.60 27.60 -18.71
C ASP A 212 1.87 28.70 -17.66
N GLU A 213 3.09 28.77 -17.12
CA GLU A 213 3.42 29.70 -16.01
C GLU A 213 3.34 31.18 -16.40
N ASP A 214 3.55 31.51 -17.68
CA ASP A 214 3.60 32.90 -18.15
C ASP A 214 2.21 33.43 -18.50
N THR A 215 1.34 32.58 -19.06
CA THR A 215 0.01 32.95 -19.56
C THR A 215 -1.13 32.51 -18.63
N GLY A 216 -0.91 31.52 -17.79
CA GLY A 216 -1.95 30.90 -16.96
C GLY A 216 -2.91 30.00 -17.74
N GLU A 217 -2.64 29.73 -19.02
CA GLU A 217 -3.50 28.88 -19.85
C GLU A 217 -3.32 27.40 -19.53
N ILE A 218 -4.42 26.64 -19.57
CA ILE A 218 -4.39 25.18 -19.41
C ILE A 218 -3.93 24.56 -20.73
N LEU A 219 -2.72 24.00 -20.72
CA LEU A 219 -2.12 23.29 -21.84
C LEU A 219 -2.66 21.86 -22.00
N GLY A 220 -3.13 21.27 -20.90
CA GLY A 220 -3.53 19.87 -20.84
C GLY A 220 -3.74 19.37 -19.42
N ALA A 221 -3.63 18.05 -19.23
CA ALA A 221 -3.76 17.42 -17.91
C ALA A 221 -2.78 16.26 -17.75
N VAL A 222 -2.25 16.11 -16.53
CA VAL A 222 -1.55 14.90 -16.09
C VAL A 222 -2.51 14.09 -15.24
N ILE A 223 -2.62 12.80 -15.56
CA ILE A 223 -3.47 11.85 -14.85
C ILE A 223 -2.59 10.72 -14.37
N SER A 224 -2.69 10.40 -13.09
CA SER A 224 -2.09 9.21 -12.51
C SER A 224 -3.14 8.18 -12.17
N VAL A 225 -2.77 6.90 -12.30
CA VAL A 225 -3.59 5.74 -11.99
C VAL A 225 -2.80 4.84 -11.05
N THR A 226 -3.42 4.45 -9.94
CA THR A 226 -2.78 3.61 -8.91
C THR A 226 -3.70 2.46 -8.54
N ASP A 227 -3.19 1.24 -8.61
CA ASP A 227 -3.87 0.05 -8.08
C ASP A 227 -3.82 0.10 -6.55
N ILE A 228 -4.99 0.03 -5.92
CA ILE A 228 -5.16 0.04 -4.46
C ILE A 228 -5.80 -1.24 -3.94
N THR A 229 -5.91 -2.28 -4.77
CA THR A 229 -6.64 -3.52 -4.45
C THR A 229 -6.12 -4.19 -3.17
N GLU A 230 -4.81 -4.43 -3.08
CA GLU A 230 -4.20 -5.03 -1.90
C GLU A 230 -4.40 -4.15 -0.67
N ARG A 231 -4.22 -2.84 -0.82
CA ARG A 231 -4.35 -1.88 0.27
C ARG A 231 -5.76 -1.85 0.85
N GLU A 232 -6.79 -1.84 0.00
CA GLU A 232 -8.19 -1.85 0.45
C GLU A 232 -8.60 -3.22 1.00
N ASN A 233 -8.08 -4.33 0.45
CA ASN A 233 -8.26 -5.65 1.04
C ASN A 233 -7.70 -5.72 2.47
N PHE A 234 -6.46 -5.25 2.68
CA PHE A 234 -5.86 -5.15 4.01
C PHE A 234 -6.66 -4.24 4.94
N ARG A 235 -7.12 -3.08 4.44
CA ARG A 235 -7.92 -2.14 5.23
C ARG A 235 -9.25 -2.76 5.67
N ARG A 236 -9.93 -3.49 4.79
CA ARG A 236 -11.18 -4.21 5.10
C ARG A 236 -10.95 -5.30 6.15
N GLU A 237 -9.87 -6.07 6.00
CA GLU A 237 -9.52 -7.14 6.95
C GLU A 237 -9.14 -6.57 8.33
N MET A 238 -8.33 -5.51 8.37
CA MET A 238 -8.00 -4.80 9.61
C MET A 238 -9.25 -4.25 10.31
N GLY A 239 -10.16 -3.61 9.57
CA GLY A 239 -11.41 -3.11 10.14
C GLY A 239 -12.32 -4.22 10.66
N ARG A 240 -12.30 -5.40 10.03
CA ARG A 240 -13.00 -6.60 10.52
C ARG A 240 -12.41 -7.08 11.85
N GLN A 241 -11.09 -7.16 11.94
CA GLN A 241 -10.40 -7.57 13.18
C GLN A 241 -10.59 -6.57 14.31
N GLU A 242 -10.53 -5.27 14.04
CA GLU A 242 -10.74 -4.23 15.04
C GLU A 242 -12.15 -4.28 15.64
N ARG A 243 -13.18 -4.46 14.80
CA ARG A 243 -14.56 -4.65 15.27
C ARG A 243 -14.70 -5.90 16.14
N LEU A 244 -14.08 -7.02 15.75
CA LEU A 244 -14.10 -8.26 16.52
C LEU A 244 -13.38 -8.11 17.87
N ASN A 245 -12.25 -7.41 17.91
CA ASN A 245 -11.51 -7.14 19.15
C ASN A 245 -12.31 -6.28 20.13
N VAL A 246 -12.92 -5.18 19.66
CA VAL A 246 -13.75 -4.30 20.50
C VAL A 246 -14.95 -5.06 21.05
N VAL A 247 -15.62 -5.84 20.19
CA VAL A 247 -16.71 -6.72 20.60
C VAL A 247 -16.21 -7.73 21.63
N GLY A 248 -14.99 -8.27 21.50
CA GLY A 248 -14.46 -9.28 22.42
C GLY A 248 -14.05 -8.79 23.79
N GLU A 249 -13.51 -7.57 23.85
CA GLU A 249 -13.19 -6.91 25.10
C GLU A 249 -14.46 -6.63 25.91
N MET A 250 -15.52 -6.16 25.26
CA MET A 250 -16.82 -5.93 25.89
C MET A 250 -17.59 -7.22 26.18
N ALA A 251 -17.51 -8.20 25.28
CA ALA A 251 -18.26 -9.45 25.38
C ALA A 251 -17.84 -10.24 26.62
N ALA A 252 -16.57 -10.21 27.04
CA ALA A 252 -16.13 -10.94 28.23
C ALA A 252 -16.88 -10.53 29.51
N SER A 253 -17.12 -9.22 29.72
CA SER A 253 -17.92 -8.73 30.85
C SER A 253 -19.39 -9.13 30.71
N VAL A 254 -19.96 -8.90 29.53
CA VAL A 254 -21.38 -9.19 29.23
C VAL A 254 -21.68 -10.68 29.38
N ALA A 255 -20.80 -11.55 28.91
CA ALA A 255 -20.96 -13.00 29.01
C ALA A 255 -20.89 -13.48 30.46
N HIS A 256 -20.00 -12.91 31.29
CA HIS A 256 -19.99 -13.20 32.72
C HIS A 256 -21.29 -12.73 33.40
N GLU A 257 -21.82 -11.57 33.00
CA GLU A 257 -23.08 -11.03 33.52
C GLU A 257 -24.32 -11.81 33.05
N ILE A 258 -24.30 -12.43 31.86
CA ILE A 258 -25.38 -13.31 31.36
C ILE A 258 -25.29 -14.72 31.96
N ARG A 259 -24.07 -15.25 32.14
CA ARG A 259 -23.87 -16.59 32.71
C ARG A 259 -24.42 -16.70 34.13
N ASN A 260 -24.33 -15.63 34.91
CA ASN A 260 -24.81 -15.58 36.28
C ASN A 260 -26.33 -15.85 36.41
N PRO A 261 -27.24 -15.08 35.77
CA PRO A 261 -28.67 -15.37 35.81
C PRO A 261 -29.01 -16.72 35.15
N MET A 262 -28.32 -17.11 34.08
CA MET A 262 -28.53 -18.42 33.43
C MET A 262 -28.24 -19.58 34.38
N THR A 263 -27.16 -19.50 35.17
CA THR A 263 -26.81 -20.52 36.17
C THR A 263 -27.90 -20.65 37.24
N VAL A 264 -28.47 -19.52 37.68
CA VAL A 264 -29.58 -19.51 38.65
C VAL A 264 -30.84 -20.13 38.05
N VAL A 265 -31.18 -19.79 36.80
CA VAL A 265 -32.34 -20.37 36.10
C VAL A 265 -32.17 -21.88 35.94
N ARG A 266 -30.99 -22.33 35.50
CA ARG A 266 -30.65 -23.75 35.37
C ARG A 266 -30.84 -24.51 36.67
N GLY A 267 -30.31 -23.98 37.78
CA GLY A 267 -30.46 -24.59 39.10
C GLY A 267 -31.93 -24.69 39.54
N ASN A 268 -32.74 -23.68 39.27
CA ASN A 268 -34.18 -23.73 39.55
C ASN A 268 -34.89 -24.78 38.69
N LEU A 269 -34.60 -24.85 37.39
CA LEU A 269 -35.17 -25.86 36.51
C LEU A 269 -34.83 -27.28 36.97
N GLN A 270 -33.58 -27.51 37.42
CA GLN A 270 -33.16 -28.79 38.00
C GLN A 270 -33.96 -29.13 39.27
N LEU A 271 -34.16 -28.17 40.18
CA LEU A 271 -34.96 -28.37 41.40
C LEU A 271 -36.44 -28.63 41.07
N MET A 272 -36.99 -27.98 40.04
CA MET A 272 -38.36 -28.22 39.58
C MET A 272 -38.51 -29.59 38.91
N ALA A 273 -37.51 -30.02 38.13
CA ALA A 273 -37.46 -31.35 37.52
C ALA A 273 -37.47 -32.48 38.55
N LEU A 274 -36.84 -32.28 39.71
CA LEU A 274 -36.86 -33.25 40.81
C LEU A 274 -38.24 -33.42 41.45
N LYS A 275 -39.11 -32.40 41.36
CA LYS A 275 -40.44 -32.37 41.99
C LYS A 275 -41.60 -32.56 41.01
N SER A 276 -41.31 -32.70 39.72
CA SER A 276 -42.33 -32.81 38.68
C SER A 276 -42.34 -34.20 38.04
N ASP A 277 -43.53 -34.65 37.66
CA ASP A 277 -43.69 -35.86 36.84
C ASP A 277 -43.28 -35.63 35.38
N ASP A 278 -43.27 -34.37 34.91
CA ASP A 278 -42.93 -33.99 33.53
C ASP A 278 -41.42 -33.67 33.39
N LYS A 279 -40.57 -34.67 33.66
CA LYS A 279 -39.11 -34.53 33.60
C LYS A 279 -38.60 -34.13 32.21
N ASN A 280 -39.27 -34.59 31.15
CA ASN A 280 -38.88 -34.33 29.77
C ASN A 280 -39.01 -32.85 29.40
N ARG A 281 -40.02 -32.15 29.93
CA ARG A 281 -40.16 -30.71 29.69
C ARG A 281 -39.02 -29.90 30.32
N TYR A 282 -38.60 -30.27 31.53
CA TYR A 282 -37.50 -29.58 32.20
C TYR A 282 -36.15 -29.91 31.60
N SER A 283 -35.92 -31.14 31.13
CA SER A 283 -34.69 -31.47 30.41
C SER A 283 -34.55 -30.64 29.14
N LEU A 284 -35.62 -30.51 28.35
CA LEU A 284 -35.62 -29.68 27.14
C LEU A 284 -35.32 -28.21 27.42
N MET A 285 -35.85 -27.65 28.52
CA MET A 285 -35.53 -26.27 28.92
C MET A 285 -34.08 -26.10 29.38
N ILE A 286 -33.52 -27.11 30.06
CA ILE A 286 -32.10 -27.11 30.46
C ILE A 286 -31.20 -27.22 29.23
N ASP A 287 -31.56 -28.07 28.26
CA ASP A 287 -30.81 -28.25 27.02
C ASP A 287 -30.76 -26.95 26.22
N GLU A 288 -31.87 -26.19 26.12
CA GLU A 288 -31.89 -24.92 25.41
C GLU A 288 -31.09 -23.82 26.15
N LEU A 289 -31.03 -23.89 27.49
CA LEU A 289 -30.22 -22.98 28.28
C LEU A 289 -28.72 -23.31 28.16
N ASP A 290 -28.36 -24.59 28.14
CA ASP A 290 -26.98 -25.03 27.91
C ASP A 290 -26.55 -24.69 26.47
N ARG A 291 -27.43 -24.84 25.48
CA ARG A 291 -27.22 -24.36 24.11
C ARG A 291 -26.95 -22.85 24.06
N ALA A 292 -27.74 -22.03 24.75
CA ALA A 292 -27.50 -20.58 24.80
C ALA A 292 -26.16 -20.23 25.45
N ASN A 293 -25.69 -20.98 26.46
CA ASN A 293 -24.35 -20.83 27.02
C ASN A 293 -23.26 -21.13 25.98
N ASP A 294 -23.41 -22.21 25.22
CA ASP A 294 -22.45 -22.60 24.17
C ASP A 294 -22.33 -21.50 23.10
N ILE A 295 -23.44 -20.90 22.68
CA ILE A 295 -23.44 -19.79 21.71
C ILE A 295 -22.65 -18.58 22.24
N ILE A 296 -22.81 -18.27 23.52
CA ILE A 296 -22.09 -17.16 24.17
C ILE A 296 -20.59 -17.48 24.26
N GLU A 297 -20.22 -18.72 24.57
CA GLU A 297 -18.81 -19.14 24.60
C GLU A 297 -18.18 -19.10 23.21
N ASP A 298 -18.89 -19.56 22.19
CA ASP A 298 -18.47 -19.50 20.79
C ASP A 298 -18.24 -18.05 20.35
N PHE A 299 -19.19 -17.16 20.63
CA PHE A 299 -19.07 -15.74 20.33
C PHE A 299 -17.88 -15.09 21.04
N LEU A 300 -17.65 -15.41 22.32
CA LEU A 300 -16.50 -14.94 23.07
C LEU A 300 -15.17 -15.44 22.53
N SER A 301 -15.13 -16.69 22.07
CA SER A 301 -13.91 -17.30 21.56
C SER A 301 -13.43 -16.63 20.26
N LEU A 302 -14.36 -16.24 19.38
CA LEU A 302 -14.05 -15.45 18.18
C LEU A 302 -13.44 -14.09 18.50
N ALA A 303 -13.89 -13.51 19.60
CA ALA A 303 -13.60 -12.13 19.93
C ALA A 303 -12.32 -12.00 20.80
N ARG A 304 -11.85 -13.11 21.40
CA ARG A 304 -10.62 -13.17 22.17
C ARG A 304 -9.43 -13.57 21.29
N ASN A 305 -8.78 -12.59 20.67
CA ASN A 305 -7.50 -12.79 19.98
C ASN A 305 -6.29 -12.71 20.93
N ARG A 306 -6.32 -13.45 22.05
CA ARG A 306 -5.22 -13.47 23.03
C ARG A 306 -4.32 -14.69 22.81
N PRO A 307 -3.00 -14.57 22.93
CA PRO A 307 -2.10 -15.71 22.84
C PRO A 307 -2.44 -16.73 23.93
N VAL A 308 -2.81 -17.94 23.50
CA VAL A 308 -3.13 -19.06 24.39
C VAL A 308 -1.87 -19.89 24.65
N PRO A 309 -1.62 -20.32 25.90
CA PRO A 309 -0.46 -21.16 26.21
C PRO A 309 -0.52 -22.48 25.43
N LYS A 310 0.59 -22.83 24.79
CA LYS A 310 0.74 -24.06 24.02
C LYS A 310 1.77 -24.98 24.68
N SER A 311 1.58 -26.27 24.53
CA SER A 311 2.49 -27.31 24.99
C SER A 311 2.68 -28.35 23.88
N LEU A 312 3.76 -29.14 23.97
CA LEU A 312 3.91 -30.31 23.11
C LEU A 312 2.81 -31.32 23.49
N CYS A 313 1.97 -31.64 22.51
CA CYS A 313 0.82 -32.51 22.67
C CYS A 313 0.75 -33.53 21.53
N ASP A 314 0.39 -34.75 21.89
CA ASP A 314 -0.03 -35.79 20.96
C ASP A 314 -1.50 -35.58 20.59
N ILE A 315 -1.77 -35.31 19.32
CA ILE A 315 -3.12 -35.06 18.81
C ILE A 315 -4.03 -36.29 18.95
N ASN A 316 -3.48 -37.50 18.86
CA ASN A 316 -4.23 -38.73 19.02
C ASN A 316 -4.70 -38.93 20.47
N GLN A 317 -3.91 -38.48 21.46
CA GLN A 317 -4.35 -38.48 22.85
C GLN A 317 -5.51 -37.52 23.09
N ILE A 318 -5.53 -36.37 22.42
CA ILE A 318 -6.65 -35.42 22.51
C ILE A 318 -7.92 -36.07 21.95
N ILE A 319 -7.82 -36.70 20.78
CA ILE A 319 -8.93 -37.43 20.15
C ILE A 319 -9.42 -38.57 21.03
N SER A 320 -8.51 -39.37 21.57
CA SER A 320 -8.84 -40.52 22.43
C SER A 320 -9.62 -40.10 23.68
N ARG A 321 -9.32 -38.92 24.25
CA ARG A 321 -10.08 -38.35 25.39
C ARG A 321 -11.49 -37.90 24.99
N LEU A 322 -11.70 -37.50 23.74
CA LEU A 322 -13.01 -37.10 23.22
C LEU A 322 -13.84 -38.28 22.72
N GLN A 323 -13.21 -39.40 22.35
CA GLN A 323 -13.86 -40.56 21.74
C GLN A 323 -15.17 -41.00 22.41
N PRO A 324 -15.29 -41.13 23.76
CA PRO A 324 -16.54 -41.56 24.37
C PRO A 324 -17.71 -40.59 24.10
N LEU A 325 -17.42 -39.28 24.08
CA LEU A 325 -18.41 -38.25 23.77
C LEU A 325 -18.82 -38.30 22.30
N LEU A 326 -17.83 -38.35 21.39
CA LEU A 326 -18.08 -38.40 19.95
C LEU A 326 -18.92 -39.64 19.60
N TYR A 327 -18.55 -40.80 20.14
CA TYR A 327 -19.29 -42.04 19.91
C TYR A 327 -20.75 -41.94 20.40
N SER A 328 -20.97 -41.37 21.59
CA SER A 328 -22.32 -41.19 22.13
C SER A 328 -23.18 -40.25 21.27
N GLU A 329 -22.61 -39.14 20.78
CA GLU A 329 -23.32 -38.18 19.93
C GLU A 329 -23.64 -38.76 18.53
N THR A 330 -22.76 -39.60 17.97
CA THR A 330 -23.01 -40.26 16.67
C THR A 330 -24.08 -41.34 16.78
N VAL A 331 -24.00 -42.20 17.81
CA VAL A 331 -24.98 -43.29 18.01
C VAL A 331 -26.38 -42.75 18.30
N ALA A 332 -26.49 -41.64 19.03
CA ALA A 332 -27.78 -40.98 19.29
C ALA A 332 -28.51 -40.53 18.00
N ARG A 333 -27.78 -40.38 16.89
CA ARG A 333 -28.31 -40.05 15.57
C ARG A 333 -28.41 -41.23 14.60
N GLY A 334 -28.13 -42.46 15.06
CA GLY A 334 -28.15 -43.64 14.20
C GLY A 334 -26.97 -43.76 13.23
N GLY A 335 -25.89 -42.99 13.44
CA GLY A 335 -24.68 -43.06 12.62
C GLY A 335 -23.61 -44.02 13.16
N VAL A 336 -22.51 -44.15 12.42
CA VAL A 336 -21.31 -44.91 12.77
C VAL A 336 -20.07 -44.00 12.78
N LEU A 337 -19.30 -44.04 13.87
CA LEU A 337 -18.03 -43.34 14.00
C LEU A 337 -16.86 -44.30 13.79
N GLU A 338 -15.97 -43.97 12.86
CA GLU A 338 -14.72 -44.67 12.57
C GLU A 338 -13.53 -43.79 12.94
N LEU A 339 -12.58 -44.35 13.69
CA LEU A 339 -11.32 -43.68 14.05
C LEU A 339 -10.17 -44.33 13.29
N ASP A 340 -9.49 -43.57 12.45
CA ASP A 340 -8.35 -44.00 11.65
C ASP A 340 -7.13 -43.16 12.05
N LEU A 341 -6.52 -43.50 13.18
CA LEU A 341 -5.47 -42.69 13.81
C LEU A 341 -4.11 -43.32 13.54
N GLU A 342 -3.26 -42.64 12.76
CA GLU A 342 -1.90 -43.12 12.51
C GLU A 342 -1.08 -43.17 13.81
N GLU A 343 -0.43 -44.30 14.06
CA GLU A 343 0.40 -44.47 15.25
C GLU A 343 1.71 -43.68 15.18
N ASN A 344 2.25 -43.29 16.33
CA ASN A 344 3.58 -42.66 16.46
C ASN A 344 3.73 -41.31 15.72
N LEU A 345 2.67 -40.51 15.64
CA LEU A 345 2.76 -39.13 15.17
C LEU A 345 3.64 -38.27 16.10
N PRO A 346 4.47 -37.36 15.57
CA PRO A 346 5.29 -36.49 16.42
C PRO A 346 4.43 -35.46 17.16
N ASP A 347 4.84 -35.11 18.38
CA ASP A 347 4.17 -34.06 19.17
C ASP A 347 4.12 -32.72 18.44
N LEU A 348 2.98 -32.05 18.58
CA LEU A 348 2.73 -30.71 18.03
C LEU A 348 2.65 -29.69 19.16
N LEU A 349 3.11 -28.46 18.91
CA LEU A 349 2.94 -27.34 19.83
C LEU A 349 1.49 -26.82 19.76
N LEU A 350 0.62 -27.30 20.63
CA LEU A 350 -0.83 -27.09 20.60
C LEU A 350 -1.37 -26.56 21.93
N SER A 351 -2.51 -25.88 21.86
CA SER A 351 -3.41 -25.67 23.00
C SER A 351 -4.43 -26.80 23.04
N GLU A 352 -4.33 -27.70 24.03
CA GLU A 352 -5.25 -28.84 24.15
C GLU A 352 -6.73 -28.39 24.19
N LYS A 353 -7.02 -27.27 24.86
CA LYS A 353 -8.38 -26.73 24.96
C LYS A 353 -8.94 -26.32 23.60
N GLU A 354 -8.14 -25.59 22.80
CA GLU A 354 -8.57 -25.08 21.50
C GLU A 354 -8.66 -26.22 20.48
N ILE A 355 -7.74 -27.18 20.50
CA ILE A 355 -7.83 -28.34 19.60
C ILE A 355 -9.04 -29.22 19.93
N LYS A 356 -9.41 -29.36 21.21
CA LYS A 356 -10.69 -30.00 21.57
C LYS A 356 -11.88 -29.27 20.98
N GLN A 357 -11.92 -27.94 21.11
CA GLN A 357 -12.99 -27.12 20.56
C GLN A 357 -13.07 -27.25 19.03
N LEU A 358 -11.92 -27.19 18.34
CA LEU A 358 -11.81 -27.40 16.90
C LEU A 358 -12.39 -28.76 16.48
N ILE A 359 -11.97 -29.85 17.13
CA ILE A 359 -12.47 -31.20 16.84
C ILE A 359 -13.98 -31.26 17.06
N LEU A 360 -14.50 -30.73 18.17
CA LEU A 360 -15.92 -30.77 18.49
C LEU A 360 -16.77 -29.98 17.49
N HIS A 361 -16.33 -28.80 17.05
CA HIS A 361 -17.05 -28.01 16.04
C HIS A 361 -17.07 -28.70 14.68
N LEU A 362 -15.93 -29.23 14.23
CA LEU A 362 -15.86 -29.96 12.96
C LEU A 362 -16.71 -31.25 13.02
N PHE A 363 -16.58 -32.01 14.10
CA PHE A 363 -17.35 -33.23 14.33
C PHE A 363 -18.85 -32.97 14.37
N ARG A 364 -19.32 -31.97 15.12
CA ARG A 364 -20.76 -31.64 15.20
C ARG A 364 -21.29 -31.18 13.85
N ASN A 365 -20.50 -30.42 13.09
CA ASN A 365 -20.90 -30.05 11.73
C ASN A 365 -21.08 -31.26 10.82
N ALA A 366 -20.18 -32.24 10.92
CA ALA A 366 -20.25 -33.50 10.18
C ALA A 366 -21.42 -34.38 10.66
N ASN A 367 -21.60 -34.52 11.97
CA ASN A 367 -22.69 -35.28 12.61
C ASN A 367 -24.09 -34.66 12.36
N ASP A 368 -24.13 -33.36 12.08
CA ASP A 368 -25.34 -32.67 11.65
C ASP A 368 -25.72 -32.92 10.20
N ALA A 369 -24.74 -33.23 9.35
CA ALA A 369 -24.92 -33.40 7.91
C ALA A 369 -25.36 -34.81 7.54
N ILE A 370 -25.14 -35.78 8.42
CA ILE A 370 -25.49 -37.18 8.20
C ILE A 370 -26.97 -37.46 8.54
N GLU A 371 -27.56 -38.39 7.79
CA GLU A 371 -28.88 -38.97 8.05
C GLU A 371 -28.73 -40.39 8.65
N ASP A 372 -29.82 -41.15 8.74
CA ASP A 372 -29.81 -42.55 9.19
C ASP A 372 -28.82 -43.39 8.34
N ASP A 373 -28.02 -44.26 8.97
CA ASP A 373 -26.87 -44.99 8.37
C ASP A 373 -25.65 -44.12 7.96
N GLY A 374 -25.61 -42.88 8.44
CA GLY A 374 -24.47 -41.98 8.28
C GLY A 374 -23.14 -42.53 8.81
N ARG A 375 -22.04 -42.23 8.12
CA ARG A 375 -20.67 -42.57 8.50
C ARG A 375 -19.85 -41.31 8.73
N LEU A 376 -19.17 -41.27 9.87
CA LEU A 376 -18.17 -40.28 10.21
C LEU A 376 -16.81 -40.93 10.36
N ILE A 377 -15.80 -40.34 9.74
CA ILE A 377 -14.42 -40.80 9.85
C ILE A 377 -13.59 -39.65 10.43
N LEU A 378 -12.93 -39.92 11.56
CA LEU A 378 -11.94 -39.03 12.14
C LEU A 378 -10.56 -39.65 11.91
N ARG A 379 -9.76 -39.03 11.05
CA ARG A 379 -8.45 -39.55 10.65
C ARG A 379 -7.33 -38.63 11.09
N THR A 380 -6.21 -39.21 11.53
CA THR A 380 -4.94 -38.50 11.65
C THR A 380 -3.87 -39.21 10.86
N GLN A 381 -3.06 -38.45 10.12
CA GLN A 381 -2.00 -39.01 9.29
C GLN A 381 -0.83 -38.06 9.11
N ARG A 382 0.36 -38.60 8.82
CA ARG A 382 1.54 -37.84 8.43
C ARG A 382 1.67 -37.81 6.92
N VAL A 383 1.59 -36.61 6.35
CA VAL A 383 1.80 -36.37 4.92
C VAL A 383 3.05 -35.52 4.73
N GLY A 384 4.18 -36.18 4.47
CA GLY A 384 5.47 -35.53 4.30
C GLY A 384 5.91 -34.77 5.55
N SER A 385 5.99 -33.44 5.45
CA SER A 385 6.35 -32.52 6.54
C SER A 385 5.15 -32.06 7.36
N PHE A 386 3.96 -32.60 7.15
CA PHE A 386 2.74 -32.19 7.83
C PHE A 386 2.07 -33.34 8.59
N ILE A 387 1.33 -32.97 9.63
CA ILE A 387 0.37 -33.84 10.31
C ILE A 387 -1.01 -33.32 9.97
N GLU A 388 -1.87 -34.19 9.46
CA GLU A 388 -3.23 -33.87 9.08
C GLU A 388 -4.22 -34.45 10.10
N LEU A 389 -5.21 -33.64 10.47
CA LEU A 389 -6.43 -34.04 11.15
C LEU A 389 -7.58 -33.89 10.15
N GLN A 390 -8.28 -34.98 9.85
CA GLN A 390 -9.38 -35.01 8.91
C GLN A 390 -10.68 -35.41 9.60
N VAL A 391 -11.75 -34.67 9.32
CA VAL A 391 -13.13 -35.01 9.69
C VAL A 391 -13.91 -35.19 8.40
N GLN A 392 -14.36 -36.42 8.14
CA GLN A 392 -15.09 -36.77 6.93
C GLN A 392 -16.48 -37.29 7.27
N ASP A 393 -17.49 -36.83 6.53
CA ASP A 393 -18.85 -37.35 6.52
C ASP A 393 -19.27 -37.80 5.12
N ASN A 394 -20.30 -38.66 5.09
CA ASN A 394 -21.05 -39.02 3.88
C ASN A 394 -22.44 -38.37 3.86
N GLY A 395 -22.57 -37.17 4.44
CA GLY A 395 -23.82 -36.47 4.59
C GLY A 395 -24.27 -35.73 3.33
N CYS A 396 -25.13 -34.73 3.50
CA CYS A 396 -25.72 -33.97 2.41
C CYS A 396 -24.72 -33.13 1.58
N GLY A 397 -23.46 -32.98 2.03
CA GLY A 397 -22.45 -32.18 1.34
C GLY A 397 -22.78 -30.69 1.28
N ILE A 398 -21.99 -29.94 0.51
CA ILE A 398 -22.09 -28.48 0.40
C ILE A 398 -21.98 -28.07 -1.07
N SER A 399 -22.84 -27.16 -1.52
CA SER A 399 -22.80 -26.61 -2.88
C SER A 399 -21.63 -25.64 -3.07
N GLU A 400 -21.19 -25.49 -4.33
CA GLU A 400 -20.03 -24.66 -4.69
C GLU A 400 -20.24 -23.17 -4.33
N ASP A 401 -21.47 -22.68 -4.47
CA ASP A 401 -21.86 -21.30 -4.10
C ASP A 401 -21.71 -21.02 -2.60
N CYS A 402 -21.88 -22.06 -1.77
CA CYS A 402 -21.78 -21.96 -0.32
C CYS A 402 -20.33 -22.03 0.16
N LEU A 403 -19.47 -22.82 -0.48
CA LEU A 403 -18.07 -23.07 -0.06
C LEU A 403 -17.27 -21.78 0.20
N ASN A 404 -17.42 -20.78 -0.67
CA ASN A 404 -16.70 -19.51 -0.56
C ASN A 404 -17.09 -18.66 0.66
N LYS A 405 -18.24 -18.93 1.27
CA LYS A 405 -18.80 -18.16 2.40
C LYS A 405 -18.75 -18.90 3.74
N LEU A 406 -18.41 -20.20 3.74
CA LEU A 406 -18.48 -21.05 4.94
C LEU A 406 -17.62 -20.59 6.12
N THR A 407 -16.55 -19.85 5.85
CA THR A 407 -15.67 -19.33 6.91
C THR A 407 -16.05 -17.92 7.38
N GLU A 408 -17.08 -17.32 6.78
CA GLU A 408 -17.63 -16.04 7.23
C GLU A 408 -18.43 -16.24 8.53
N PRO A 409 -18.19 -15.44 9.58
CA PRO A 409 -18.99 -15.51 10.79
C PRO A 409 -20.48 -15.29 10.51
N PHE A 410 -21.34 -16.02 11.22
CA PHE A 410 -22.82 -16.00 11.09
C PHE A 410 -23.36 -16.58 9.78
N TYR A 411 -22.51 -17.07 8.88
CA TYR A 411 -22.98 -17.79 7.70
C TYR A 411 -23.39 -19.22 8.07
N THR A 412 -24.64 -19.59 7.77
CA THR A 412 -25.18 -20.93 8.03
C THR A 412 -26.31 -21.24 7.07
N THR A 413 -26.39 -22.49 6.61
CA THR A 413 -27.54 -23.03 5.87
C THR A 413 -28.50 -23.80 6.78
N LYS A 414 -28.11 -24.02 8.05
CA LYS A 414 -28.91 -24.74 9.05
C LYS A 414 -29.90 -23.80 9.73
N SER A 415 -31.16 -24.22 9.87
CA SER A 415 -32.23 -23.48 10.57
C SER A 415 -31.91 -23.17 12.05
N ASN A 416 -31.09 -24.03 12.67
CA ASN A 416 -30.71 -23.96 14.07
C ASN A 416 -29.21 -23.65 14.29
N GLY A 417 -28.45 -23.37 13.21
CA GLY A 417 -27.02 -23.09 13.29
C GLY A 417 -26.76 -21.64 13.67
N THR A 418 -25.69 -21.38 14.43
CA THR A 418 -25.23 -20.02 14.72
C THR A 418 -24.35 -19.43 13.63
N GLY A 419 -23.78 -20.27 12.77
CA GLY A 419 -22.80 -19.87 11.77
C GLY A 419 -21.45 -19.44 12.35
N LEU A 420 -21.16 -19.74 13.62
CA LEU A 420 -19.90 -19.35 14.27
C LEU A 420 -18.83 -20.46 14.27
N GLY A 421 -19.24 -21.74 14.20
CA GLY A 421 -18.34 -22.88 14.37
C GLY A 421 -17.14 -22.89 13.40
N LEU A 422 -17.37 -22.73 12.09
CA LEU A 422 -16.27 -22.72 11.11
C LEU A 422 -15.40 -21.47 11.20
N ALA A 423 -15.96 -20.33 11.59
CA ALA A 423 -15.18 -19.12 11.86
C ALA A 423 -14.25 -19.30 13.08
N ILE A 424 -14.72 -20.02 14.11
CA ILE A 424 -13.91 -20.38 15.29
C ILE A 424 -12.81 -21.37 14.89
N CYS A 425 -13.16 -22.40 14.11
CA CYS A 425 -12.19 -23.35 13.57
C CYS A 425 -11.07 -22.61 12.82
N ARG A 426 -11.42 -21.66 11.96
CA ARG A 426 -10.45 -20.84 11.22
C ARG A 426 -9.56 -20.03 12.16
N SER A 427 -10.11 -19.36 13.17
CA SER A 427 -9.33 -18.61 14.16
C SER A 427 -8.33 -19.50 14.90
N ILE A 428 -8.77 -20.68 15.36
CA ILE A 428 -7.91 -21.64 16.06
C ILE A 428 -6.80 -22.14 15.13
N VAL A 429 -7.11 -22.47 13.88
CA VAL A 429 -6.16 -22.93 12.87
C VAL A 429 -5.09 -21.86 12.59
N GLU A 430 -5.50 -20.62 12.38
CA GLU A 430 -4.61 -19.47 12.15
C GLU A 430 -3.68 -19.25 13.36
N GLN A 431 -4.23 -19.29 14.58
CA GLN A 431 -3.43 -19.16 15.81
C GLN A 431 -2.40 -20.29 15.96
N HIS A 432 -2.66 -21.48 15.40
CA HIS A 432 -1.74 -22.62 15.43
C HIS A 432 -0.78 -22.70 14.23
N ASN A 433 -0.78 -21.69 13.35
CA ASN A 433 -0.03 -21.70 12.09
C ASN A 433 -0.32 -22.96 11.25
N ALA A 434 -1.57 -23.41 11.28
CA ALA A 434 -2.05 -24.54 10.50
C ALA A 434 -2.82 -24.04 9.26
N ALA A 435 -3.10 -24.95 8.32
CA ALA A 435 -3.96 -24.68 7.17
C ALA A 435 -5.26 -25.47 7.29
N LEU A 436 -6.38 -24.87 6.88
CA LEU A 436 -7.69 -25.50 6.80
C LEU A 436 -8.10 -25.60 5.33
N SER A 437 -8.53 -26.79 4.90
CA SER A 437 -9.16 -27.02 3.59
C SER A 437 -10.46 -27.79 3.75
N ILE A 438 -11.42 -27.52 2.87
CA ILE A 438 -12.73 -28.17 2.84
C ILE A 438 -12.95 -28.68 1.42
N ASP A 439 -13.12 -29.99 1.29
CA ASP A 439 -13.47 -30.66 0.06
C ASP A 439 -14.88 -31.24 0.22
N SER A 440 -15.85 -30.74 -0.54
CA SER A 440 -17.25 -31.15 -0.41
C SER A 440 -17.90 -31.28 -1.77
N LEU A 441 -18.81 -32.24 -1.88
CA LEU A 441 -19.67 -32.40 -3.03
C LEU A 441 -21.11 -32.62 -2.55
N GLU A 442 -22.02 -31.80 -3.06
CA GLU A 442 -23.44 -31.85 -2.72
C GLU A 442 -24.02 -33.25 -3.00
N GLY A 443 -24.71 -33.81 -1.99
CA GLY A 443 -25.28 -35.16 -2.00
C GLY A 443 -24.29 -36.31 -1.79
N VAL A 444 -22.99 -36.03 -1.58
CA VAL A 444 -21.96 -37.06 -1.37
C VAL A 444 -21.32 -36.98 0.01
N GLY A 445 -21.02 -35.78 0.48
CA GLY A 445 -20.45 -35.56 1.81
C GLY A 445 -19.34 -34.51 1.81
N THR A 446 -18.74 -34.31 2.97
CA THR A 446 -17.70 -33.30 3.20
C THR A 446 -16.48 -33.90 3.88
N THR A 447 -15.30 -33.43 3.50
CA THR A 447 -14.03 -33.68 4.19
C THR A 447 -13.41 -32.36 4.57
N VAL A 448 -13.23 -32.14 5.87
CA VAL A 448 -12.47 -30.99 6.40
C VAL A 448 -11.11 -31.47 6.86
N THR A 449 -10.05 -30.86 6.31
CA THR A 449 -8.66 -31.21 6.61
C THR A 449 -7.95 -30.04 7.29
N ILE A 450 -7.37 -30.29 8.46
CA ILE A 450 -6.49 -29.37 9.17
C ILE A 450 -5.06 -29.87 9.08
N ARG A 451 -4.15 -29.05 8.57
CA ARG A 451 -2.76 -29.41 8.31
C ARG A 451 -1.81 -28.62 9.20
N PHE A 452 -1.14 -29.32 10.12
CA PHE A 452 -0.12 -28.76 11.02
C PHE A 452 1.28 -29.05 10.48
N HIS A 453 2.20 -28.09 10.60
CA HIS A 453 3.59 -28.34 10.22
C HIS A 453 4.29 -29.22 11.28
N SER A 454 4.87 -30.36 10.87
CA SER A 454 5.55 -31.31 11.78
C SER A 454 6.79 -30.70 12.47
N SER A 455 7.33 -29.61 11.90
CA SER A 455 8.45 -28.86 12.49
C SER A 455 8.02 -27.68 13.38
N ASN A 456 6.78 -27.64 13.89
CA ASN A 456 6.35 -26.63 14.88
C ASN A 456 7.13 -26.67 16.21
N ARG A 457 8.27 -27.37 16.26
CA ARG A 457 9.43 -27.06 17.11
C ARG A 457 10.02 -25.70 16.74
N ILE A 458 9.29 -24.61 16.96
CA ILE A 458 9.93 -23.28 16.94
C ILE A 458 10.88 -23.23 18.14
N SER A 459 12.16 -23.34 17.82
CA SER A 459 13.35 -22.82 18.51
C SER A 459 13.13 -22.33 19.95
N LEU A 460 13.19 -23.23 20.93
CA LEU A 460 13.38 -22.89 22.36
C LEU A 460 14.76 -22.27 22.68
N VAL A 461 15.55 -21.89 21.67
CA VAL A 461 16.93 -21.41 21.84
C VAL A 461 17.05 -19.89 22.00
N ASN A 462 16.04 -19.08 21.64
CA ASN A 462 16.20 -17.61 21.58
C ASN A 462 15.44 -16.78 22.64
N LEU A 463 14.98 -17.37 23.76
CA LEU A 463 14.38 -16.61 24.86
C LEU A 463 15.05 -16.84 26.23
N ALA A 464 16.18 -17.56 26.29
CA ALA A 464 16.91 -17.83 27.53
C ALA A 464 18.12 -16.89 27.78
N GLU A 465 18.40 -15.93 26.91
CA GLU A 465 19.44 -14.91 27.15
C GLU A 465 18.80 -13.52 27.32
N CYS A 466 18.15 -13.32 28.46
CA CYS A 466 18.04 -11.99 29.03
C CYS A 466 19.20 -11.84 30.02
N PRO A 467 20.24 -11.05 29.74
CA PRO A 467 21.25 -10.76 30.74
C PRO A 467 20.60 -9.89 31.81
N SER A 468 20.37 -10.50 32.96
CA SER A 468 20.28 -9.76 34.21
C SER A 468 21.56 -8.92 34.38
N LYS A 469 21.38 -7.62 34.70
CA LYS A 469 22.36 -6.60 35.10
C LYS A 469 22.97 -5.75 33.97
N ALA A 470 22.57 -4.49 33.89
CA ALA A 470 23.38 -3.32 34.31
C ALA A 470 22.71 -1.97 33.92
N CYS A 471 22.72 -1.04 34.89
CA CYS A 471 22.30 0.38 34.88
C CYS A 471 20.81 0.72 34.92
#